data_AF-A0A7H0MDG3-F1
#
_entry.id   AF-A0A7H0MDG3-F1
#
_cell.length_a   1.000
_cell.length_b   1.000
_cell.length_c   1.000
_cell.angle_alpha   90.00
_cell.angle_beta   90.00
_cell.angle_gamma   90.00
#
_symmetry.space_group_name_H-M   'P 1'
#
loop_
_entity.id
_entity.type
_entity.pdbx_description
1 polymer ?
#
loop_
_entity_poly.entity_id
_entity_poly.type
_entity_poly.pdbx_seq_one_letter_code
_entity_poly.pdbx_strand_id
1 'polypeptide(L)'
;MKINEMYDALRDDIDLVNSSLGIIKKYRLFYTTSVDPDYSYSNGYDGYAEKNYYFKGNWGFDYDFLKVFEVEIVNKIFVLDEIKQKINSVCPATKAAFSNINSLNSDDFINSYFASNPHKENLSEFDDCIFHMNGNNPPYISTMEIDAIDNNLSKIIYSGSYYSTGMDHGNSDEVVCELNIVGAKNHQPFYFELLIEAYALLNENNFKMSCFMSYAALESYINQKIYGQDTDERFSDKFKKAYDTVPGLTTHETFSKLNSQLSDYTLVRNTIAHGRDDDEIIDNIDVDSAKEMYIYVSAVILAIENGFQKLNDIKLHIKPKKKK
;
A
#
# COMPACT_ATOMS: atom_id res chain seq x y z
N MET A 1 15.55 -10.67 -29.51
CA MET A 1 14.67 -9.80 -28.73
C MET A 1 15.48 -9.25 -27.56
N LYS A 2 15.95 -8.00 -27.67
CA LYS A 2 16.74 -7.34 -26.61
C LYS A 2 15.80 -7.12 -25.42
N ILE A 3 16.28 -7.36 -24.22
CA ILE A 3 15.56 -7.16 -22.96
C ILE A 3 14.98 -5.73 -22.85
N ASN A 4 15.52 -4.75 -23.60
CA ASN A 4 14.91 -3.43 -23.83
C ASN A 4 13.41 -3.51 -24.17
N GLU A 5 12.91 -4.45 -24.98
CA GLU A 5 11.46 -4.52 -25.28
C GLU A 5 10.58 -5.02 -24.11
N MET A 6 11.19 -5.66 -23.10
CA MET A 6 10.53 -6.02 -21.85
C MET A 6 10.64 -4.88 -20.85
N TYR A 7 11.81 -4.26 -20.71
CA TYR A 7 11.99 -3.05 -19.90
C TYR A 7 11.10 -1.92 -20.42
N ASP A 8 11.13 -1.58 -21.69
CA ASP A 8 10.28 -0.56 -22.32
C ASP A 8 8.78 -0.85 -22.10
N ALA A 9 8.39 -2.11 -21.88
CA ALA A 9 7.00 -2.48 -21.62
C ALA A 9 6.63 -2.62 -20.14
N LEU A 10 7.59 -2.68 -19.23
CA LEU A 10 7.39 -2.81 -17.77
C LEU A 10 7.79 -1.53 -17.01
N ARG A 11 8.68 -0.71 -17.60
CA ARG A 11 9.17 0.58 -17.09
C ARG A 11 8.06 1.62 -17.00
N ASP A 12 7.09 1.52 -17.91
CA ASP A 12 5.94 2.43 -17.95
C ASP A 12 4.88 2.09 -16.87
N ASP A 13 4.97 0.93 -16.20
CA ASP A 13 3.88 0.46 -15.33
C ASP A 13 4.40 -0.37 -14.14
N ILE A 14 5.27 0.24 -13.32
CA ILE A 14 5.79 -0.36 -12.08
C ILE A 14 4.67 -0.74 -11.09
N ASP A 15 3.53 -0.04 -11.15
CA ASP A 15 2.36 -0.35 -10.35
C ASP A 15 1.70 -1.68 -10.75
N LEU A 16 1.71 -2.03 -12.05
CA LEU A 16 1.32 -3.37 -12.49
C LEU A 16 2.27 -4.45 -11.98
N VAL A 17 3.58 -4.18 -11.96
CA VAL A 17 4.59 -5.11 -11.41
C VAL A 17 4.30 -5.36 -9.93
N ASN A 18 4.09 -4.29 -9.16
CA ASN A 18 3.77 -4.34 -7.74
C ASN A 18 2.45 -5.09 -7.47
N SER A 19 1.44 -4.84 -8.31
CA SER A 19 0.16 -5.54 -8.26
C SER A 19 0.30 -7.04 -8.55
N SER A 20 1.18 -7.41 -9.49
CA SER A 20 1.41 -8.79 -9.92
C SER A 20 2.18 -9.61 -8.90
N LEU A 21 3.15 -8.99 -8.22
CA LEU A 21 3.81 -9.55 -7.05
C LEU A 21 2.85 -9.62 -5.84
N GLY A 22 1.74 -8.88 -5.87
CA GLY A 22 0.76 -8.81 -4.80
C GLY A 22 1.26 -8.05 -3.56
N ILE A 23 2.34 -7.26 -3.71
CA ILE A 23 2.96 -6.48 -2.63
C ILE A 23 2.23 -5.18 -2.37
N ILE A 24 1.70 -4.54 -3.41
CA ILE A 24 0.88 -3.33 -3.31
C ILE A 24 -0.49 -3.66 -3.85
N LYS A 25 -1.52 -3.34 -3.06
CA LYS A 25 -2.92 -3.58 -3.40
C LYS A 25 -3.76 -2.38 -3.03
N LYS A 26 -4.91 -2.28 -3.68
CA LYS A 26 -5.97 -1.35 -3.30
C LYS A 26 -6.85 -1.99 -2.23
N TYR A 27 -7.10 -1.25 -1.16
CA TYR A 27 -7.93 -1.60 -0.04
C TYR A 27 -9.04 -0.57 0.09
N ARG A 28 -10.22 -1.05 0.48
CA ARG A 28 -11.32 -0.20 0.91
C ARG A 28 -11.43 -0.36 2.41
N LEU A 29 -11.27 0.73 3.15
CA LEU A 29 -11.30 0.74 4.61
C LEU A 29 -12.10 1.92 5.13
N PHE A 30 -12.68 1.76 6.29
CA PHE A 30 -13.43 2.79 7.01
C PHE A 30 -12.61 3.21 8.21
N TYR A 31 -12.57 4.51 8.50
CA TYR A 31 -11.85 5.06 9.63
C TYR A 31 -12.70 6.05 10.40
N THR A 32 -12.76 5.89 11.72
CA THR A 32 -13.33 6.89 12.61
C THR A 32 -12.48 8.15 12.52
N THR A 33 -13.14 9.28 12.33
CA THR A 33 -12.52 10.54 11.95
C THR A 33 -12.86 11.58 13.00
N SER A 34 -11.85 12.14 13.65
CA SER A 34 -12.06 13.30 14.51
C SER A 34 -12.34 14.51 13.63
N VAL A 35 -13.46 15.15 13.89
CA VAL A 35 -13.84 16.46 13.32
C VAL A 35 -13.81 17.54 14.40
N ASP A 36 -13.02 17.31 15.46
CA ASP A 36 -12.91 18.27 16.56
C ASP A 36 -12.38 19.61 16.01
N PRO A 37 -13.13 20.71 16.20
CA PRO A 37 -12.75 21.98 15.60
C PRO A 37 -11.45 22.52 16.20
N ASP A 38 -10.53 22.91 15.33
CA ASP A 38 -9.40 23.74 15.67
C ASP A 38 -9.90 25.18 15.85
N TYR A 39 -10.20 25.53 17.10
CA TYR A 39 -10.69 26.85 17.48
C TYR A 39 -9.68 27.97 17.25
N SER A 40 -8.39 27.63 17.09
CA SER A 40 -7.34 28.60 16.75
C SER A 40 -7.51 29.11 15.33
N TYR A 41 -7.93 28.25 14.41
CA TYR A 41 -8.21 28.58 13.01
C TYR A 41 -9.66 29.01 12.76
N SER A 42 -10.60 28.61 13.61
CA SER A 42 -12.05 28.81 13.40
C SER A 42 -12.61 30.16 13.91
N ASN A 43 -11.75 31.16 14.13
CA ASN A 43 -12.10 32.45 14.76
C ASN A 43 -12.88 32.27 16.09
N GLY A 44 -12.45 31.31 16.93
CA GLY A 44 -13.06 31.02 18.25
C GLY A 44 -14.39 30.24 18.19
N TYR A 45 -14.92 29.83 19.34
CA TYR A 45 -16.25 29.21 19.46
C TYR A 45 -17.31 30.28 19.72
N ASP A 46 -18.43 30.26 18.98
CA ASP A 46 -19.51 31.27 19.13
C ASP A 46 -20.87 30.65 19.52
N GLY A 47 -20.89 29.40 20.00
CA GLY A 47 -22.01 28.77 20.70
C GLY A 47 -23.29 28.44 19.91
N TYR A 48 -23.85 29.42 19.22
CA TYR A 48 -25.17 29.35 18.58
C TYR A 48 -25.15 29.85 17.14
N ALA A 49 -24.05 30.43 16.69
CA ALA A 49 -23.92 30.90 15.32
C ALA A 49 -23.50 29.73 14.41
N GLU A 50 -24.31 29.46 13.40
CA GLU A 50 -23.88 28.60 12.30
C GLU A 50 -22.71 29.25 11.56
N LYS A 51 -21.60 28.52 11.47
CA LYS A 51 -20.42 28.98 10.74
C LYS A 51 -19.56 27.80 10.29
N ASN A 52 -18.55 28.12 9.49
CA ASN A 52 -17.53 27.16 9.12
C ASN A 52 -16.54 26.96 10.27
N TYR A 53 -16.33 25.71 10.62
CA TYR A 53 -15.29 25.27 11.54
C TYR A 53 -14.26 24.44 10.76
N TYR A 54 -12.99 24.62 11.12
CA TYR A 54 -11.88 23.89 10.53
C TYR A 54 -11.42 22.81 11.51
N PHE A 55 -11.01 21.67 10.97
CA PHE A 55 -10.45 20.58 11.76
C PHE A 55 -9.24 20.00 11.06
N LYS A 56 -8.36 19.41 11.87
CA LYS A 56 -7.18 18.69 11.39
C LYS A 56 -7.01 17.43 12.23
N GLY A 57 -6.72 16.32 11.57
CA GLY A 57 -6.55 15.04 12.24
C GLY A 57 -5.57 14.15 11.50
N ASN A 58 -5.45 12.92 12.00
CA ASN A 58 -4.68 11.87 11.35
C ASN A 58 -5.27 10.50 11.66
N TRP A 59 -5.10 9.56 10.73
CA TRP A 59 -5.35 8.14 10.94
C TRP A 59 -4.02 7.40 11.04
N GLY A 60 -3.86 6.58 12.08
CA GLY A 60 -2.74 5.65 12.19
C GLY A 60 -2.99 4.42 11.32
N PHE A 61 -1.94 3.92 10.65
CA PHE A 61 -2.03 2.73 9.80
C PHE A 61 -1.00 1.65 10.11
N ASP A 62 -0.17 1.84 11.14
CA ASP A 62 0.93 0.96 11.54
C ASP A 62 0.51 -0.46 11.88
N TYR A 63 -0.73 -0.69 12.30
CA TYR A 63 -1.26 -2.03 12.54
C TYR A 63 -1.54 -2.80 11.24
N ASP A 64 -2.01 -2.11 10.22
CA ASP A 64 -2.47 -2.73 8.98
C ASP A 64 -1.41 -2.74 7.89
N PHE A 65 -0.70 -1.63 7.73
CA PHE A 65 0.14 -1.35 6.58
C PHE A 65 1.58 -1.07 7.00
N LEU A 66 2.49 -1.62 6.22
CA LEU A 66 3.90 -1.29 6.29
C LEU A 66 4.16 0.07 5.65
N LYS A 67 3.55 0.30 4.48
CA LYS A 67 3.61 1.56 3.73
C LYS A 67 2.28 1.83 3.05
N VAL A 68 1.92 3.11 2.97
CA VAL A 68 0.79 3.62 2.20
C VAL A 68 1.35 4.55 1.12
N PHE A 69 0.86 4.40 -0.12
CA PHE A 69 1.33 5.15 -1.28
C PHE A 69 0.29 6.16 -1.74
N GLU A 70 -0.99 5.78 -1.73
CA GLU A 70 -2.09 6.66 -2.12
C GLU A 70 -3.29 6.46 -1.19
N VAL A 71 -4.01 7.56 -0.95
CA VAL A 71 -5.26 7.56 -0.19
C VAL A 71 -6.24 8.48 -0.88
N GLU A 72 -7.46 7.99 -1.07
CA GLU A 72 -8.59 8.74 -1.61
C GLU A 72 -9.75 8.65 -0.62
N ILE A 73 -10.34 9.79 -0.26
CA ILE A 73 -11.58 9.85 0.51
C ILE A 73 -12.74 9.63 -0.44
N VAL A 74 -13.44 8.52 -0.29
CA VAL A 74 -14.58 8.12 -1.14
C VAL A 74 -15.87 8.71 -0.59
N ASN A 75 -16.14 8.50 0.70
CA ASN A 75 -17.36 8.93 1.36
C ASN A 75 -17.11 9.39 2.79
N LYS A 76 -18.06 10.16 3.33
CA LYS A 76 -18.06 10.72 4.69
C LYS A 76 -19.43 10.50 5.29
N ILE A 77 -19.49 9.84 6.44
CA ILE A 77 -20.72 9.30 7.01
C ILE A 77 -20.79 9.70 8.48
N PHE A 78 -21.94 10.19 8.93
CA PHE A 78 -22.29 10.15 10.34
C PHE A 78 -22.91 8.79 10.66
N VAL A 79 -22.31 8.13 11.64
CA VAL A 79 -22.80 6.90 12.20
C VAL A 79 -23.57 7.25 13.46
N LEU A 80 -24.89 7.14 13.39
CA LEU A 80 -25.74 7.25 14.57
C LEU A 80 -25.47 6.08 15.50
N ASP A 81 -25.60 6.27 16.81
CA ASP A 81 -25.49 5.19 17.81
C ASP A 81 -26.40 3.98 17.50
N GLU A 82 -27.52 4.22 16.82
CA GLU A 82 -28.47 3.20 16.37
C GLU A 82 -27.87 2.21 15.36
N ILE A 83 -26.83 2.60 14.59
CA ILE A 83 -26.09 1.68 13.71
C ILE A 83 -25.46 0.57 14.53
N LYS A 84 -24.76 0.91 15.62
CA LYS A 84 -24.10 -0.09 16.48
C LYS A 84 -25.11 -1.13 16.99
N GLN A 85 -26.34 -0.71 17.28
CA GLN A 85 -27.42 -1.61 17.69
C GLN A 85 -28.00 -2.42 16.52
N LYS A 86 -28.22 -1.80 15.35
CA LYS A 86 -28.78 -2.47 14.17
C LYS A 86 -27.83 -3.45 13.54
N ILE A 87 -26.53 -3.15 13.39
CA ILE A 87 -25.64 -4.12 12.78
C ILE A 87 -25.39 -5.33 13.69
N ASN A 88 -25.46 -5.16 15.02
CA ASN A 88 -25.54 -6.27 15.97
C ASN A 88 -26.81 -7.15 15.81
N SER A 89 -27.89 -6.59 15.26
CA SER A 89 -29.16 -7.31 15.03
C SER A 89 -29.26 -8.02 13.68
N VAL A 90 -28.61 -7.50 12.62
CA VAL A 90 -28.75 -7.98 11.23
C VAL A 90 -27.78 -9.11 10.89
N CYS A 91 -26.69 -9.30 11.64
CA CYS A 91 -25.68 -10.30 11.32
C CYS A 91 -25.47 -11.31 12.48
N PRO A 92 -26.20 -12.45 12.50
CA PRO A 92 -26.04 -13.48 13.54
C PRO A 92 -24.63 -14.10 13.59
N ALA A 93 -23.90 -14.08 12.48
CA ALA A 93 -22.50 -14.51 12.40
C ALA A 93 -21.55 -13.54 13.13
N THR A 94 -21.81 -12.23 13.10
CA THR A 94 -21.07 -11.27 13.94
C THR A 94 -21.47 -11.38 15.40
N LYS A 95 -22.70 -11.77 15.74
CA LYS A 95 -23.11 -12.00 17.14
C LYS A 95 -22.24 -13.06 17.87
N ALA A 96 -21.77 -14.10 17.16
CA ALA A 96 -20.89 -15.13 17.71
C ALA A 96 -19.39 -14.78 17.64
N ALA A 97 -18.97 -14.03 16.62
CA ALA A 97 -17.58 -13.57 16.48
C ALA A 97 -17.25 -12.37 17.41
N PHE A 98 -18.24 -11.55 17.72
CA PHE A 98 -18.11 -10.30 18.48
C PHE A 98 -18.74 -10.37 19.89
N SER A 99 -19.24 -11.53 20.34
CA SER A 99 -19.76 -11.71 21.71
C SER A 99 -18.72 -11.44 22.80
N ASN A 100 -17.44 -11.37 22.44
CA ASN A 100 -16.32 -11.10 23.33
C ASN A 100 -15.73 -9.68 23.19
N ILE A 101 -16.31 -8.81 22.35
CA ILE A 101 -15.70 -7.51 22.03
C ILE A 101 -16.67 -6.39 22.40
N ASN A 102 -16.61 -5.98 23.67
CA ASN A 102 -17.56 -5.07 24.32
C ASN A 102 -17.44 -3.58 23.94
N SER A 103 -16.59 -3.18 22.99
CA SER A 103 -16.42 -1.76 22.65
C SER A 103 -15.61 -1.53 21.37
N LEU A 104 -16.04 -2.05 20.22
CA LEU A 104 -15.43 -1.64 18.96
C LEU A 104 -15.99 -0.29 18.51
N ASN A 105 -15.10 0.56 18.01
CA ASN A 105 -15.46 1.81 17.34
C ASN A 105 -16.22 1.49 16.04
N SER A 106 -16.94 2.46 15.47
CA SER A 106 -17.83 2.20 14.33
C SER A 106 -17.09 1.72 13.07
N ASP A 107 -15.85 2.18 12.86
CA ASP A 107 -15.00 1.75 11.77
C ASP A 107 -14.62 0.26 11.84
N ASP A 108 -14.17 -0.23 12.99
CA ASP A 108 -13.86 -1.64 13.21
C ASP A 108 -15.05 -2.53 12.86
N PHE A 109 -16.24 -2.08 13.25
CA PHE A 109 -17.48 -2.77 12.94
C PHE A 109 -17.73 -2.82 11.42
N ILE A 110 -17.69 -1.66 10.75
CA ILE A 110 -17.97 -1.56 9.31
C ILE A 110 -16.93 -2.33 8.49
N ASN A 111 -15.65 -2.24 8.85
CA ASN A 111 -14.57 -3.01 8.24
C ASN A 111 -14.80 -4.52 8.37
N SER A 112 -15.23 -4.98 9.55
CA SER A 112 -15.55 -6.39 9.80
C SER A 112 -16.73 -6.90 8.97
N TYR A 113 -17.74 -6.06 8.75
CA TYR A 113 -18.87 -6.36 7.89
C TYR A 113 -18.42 -6.62 6.44
N PHE A 114 -17.62 -5.72 5.85
CA PHE A 114 -17.13 -5.89 4.47
C PHE A 114 -16.14 -7.05 4.34
N ALA A 115 -15.31 -7.31 5.35
CA ALA A 115 -14.44 -8.48 5.40
C ALA A 115 -15.25 -9.81 5.34
N SER A 116 -16.40 -9.84 6.01
CA SER A 116 -17.30 -11.00 6.02
C SER A 116 -18.20 -11.08 4.78
N ASN A 117 -18.39 -9.97 4.08
CA ASN A 117 -19.29 -9.85 2.92
C ASN A 117 -18.58 -9.18 1.73
N PRO A 118 -17.55 -9.79 1.15
CA PRO A 118 -16.69 -9.16 0.14
C PRO A 118 -17.41 -8.82 -1.18
N HIS A 119 -18.63 -9.34 -1.40
CA HIS A 119 -19.46 -9.04 -2.57
C HIS A 119 -20.32 -7.77 -2.41
N LYS A 120 -20.37 -7.17 -1.22
CA LYS A 120 -21.17 -5.98 -0.96
C LYS A 120 -20.42 -4.73 -1.42
N GLU A 121 -21.10 -3.91 -2.22
CA GLU A 121 -20.50 -2.70 -2.81
C GLU A 121 -20.76 -1.44 -1.98
N ASN A 122 -21.77 -1.42 -1.10
CA ASN A 122 -22.12 -0.26 -0.29
C ASN A 122 -22.83 -0.68 1.02
N LEU A 123 -23.16 0.30 1.85
CA LEU A 123 -23.86 0.14 3.11
C LEU A 123 -25.39 0.29 2.98
N SER A 124 -25.97 0.02 1.80
CA SER A 124 -27.41 0.27 1.52
C SER A 124 -28.38 -0.38 2.51
N GLU A 125 -27.99 -1.49 3.14
CA GLU A 125 -28.82 -2.15 4.16
C GLU A 125 -28.83 -1.42 5.52
N PHE A 126 -28.04 -0.36 5.67
CA PHE A 126 -27.94 0.51 6.85
C PHE A 126 -28.29 1.97 6.52
N ASP A 127 -28.84 2.25 5.33
CA ASP A 127 -29.18 3.62 4.89
C ASP A 127 -30.14 4.34 5.86
N ASP A 128 -30.95 3.59 6.62
CA ASP A 128 -31.87 4.13 7.61
C ASP A 128 -31.21 4.60 8.91
N CYS A 129 -29.91 4.34 9.07
CA CYS A 129 -29.13 4.79 10.22
C CYS A 129 -27.84 5.51 9.86
N ILE A 130 -27.51 5.60 8.57
CA ILE A 130 -26.37 6.35 8.03
C ILE A 130 -26.88 7.72 7.58
N PHE A 131 -26.23 8.79 8.01
CA PHE A 131 -26.42 10.11 7.42
C PHE A 131 -25.19 10.52 6.62
N HIS A 132 -25.38 10.77 5.32
CA HIS A 132 -24.29 11.19 4.44
C HIS A 132 -23.99 12.68 4.58
N MET A 133 -22.72 13.02 4.81
CA MET A 133 -22.27 14.40 5.07
C MET A 133 -22.13 15.29 3.83
N ASN A 134 -22.60 14.84 2.66
CA ASN A 134 -22.45 15.55 1.39
C ASN A 134 -23.68 16.40 1.02
N GLY A 135 -24.57 16.68 1.97
CA GLY A 135 -25.80 17.44 1.77
C GLY A 135 -25.64 18.95 1.99
N ASN A 136 -26.63 19.74 1.56
CA ASN A 136 -26.68 21.20 1.79
C ASN A 136 -27.30 21.58 3.15
N ASN A 137 -27.65 20.60 4.00
CA ASN A 137 -28.31 20.83 5.28
C ASN A 137 -27.30 20.60 6.42
N PRO A 138 -27.12 21.56 7.34
CA PRO A 138 -26.24 21.40 8.50
C PRO A 138 -26.70 20.27 9.43
N PRO A 139 -25.78 19.52 10.08
CA PRO A 139 -24.33 19.58 9.92
C PRO A 139 -23.84 18.84 8.65
N TYR A 140 -22.89 19.44 7.91
CA TYR A 140 -22.25 18.80 6.76
C TYR A 140 -20.77 19.18 6.62
N ILE A 141 -19.95 18.29 6.06
CA ILE A 141 -18.54 18.60 5.74
C ILE A 141 -18.52 19.32 4.39
N SER A 142 -18.07 20.58 4.39
CA SER A 142 -17.90 21.39 3.19
C SER A 142 -16.67 20.94 2.39
N THR A 143 -15.56 20.63 3.07
CA THR A 143 -14.33 20.17 2.42
C THR A 143 -13.60 19.18 3.32
N MET A 144 -12.95 18.19 2.72
CA MET A 144 -11.99 17.34 3.41
C MET A 144 -11.02 16.78 2.39
N GLU A 145 -9.73 16.82 2.73
CA GLU A 145 -8.65 16.41 1.85
C GLU A 145 -7.56 15.67 2.63
N ILE A 146 -6.76 14.89 1.90
CA ILE A 146 -5.55 14.27 2.41
C ILE A 146 -4.42 15.28 2.26
N ASP A 147 -3.89 15.76 3.38
CA ASP A 147 -2.78 16.72 3.39
C ASP A 147 -1.46 16.02 3.05
N ALA A 148 -1.24 14.83 3.64
CA ALA A 148 0.00 14.08 3.53
C ALA A 148 -0.14 12.62 3.97
N ILE A 149 0.75 11.77 3.46
CA ILE A 149 0.97 10.41 3.95
C ILE A 149 2.39 10.37 4.53
N ASP A 150 2.50 10.16 5.84
CA ASP A 150 3.78 10.03 6.54
C ASP A 150 4.04 8.55 6.83
N ASN A 151 4.87 7.94 5.99
CA ASN A 151 5.29 6.54 6.11
C ASN A 151 6.31 6.29 7.24
N ASN A 152 6.92 7.33 7.80
CA ASN A 152 7.87 7.18 8.91
C ASN A 152 7.14 7.16 10.26
N LEU A 153 6.07 7.95 10.38
CA LEU A 153 5.19 7.98 11.56
C LEU A 153 3.94 7.11 11.40
N SER A 154 3.79 6.45 10.26
CA SER A 154 2.63 5.62 9.89
C SER A 154 1.29 6.34 10.04
N LYS A 155 1.20 7.55 9.48
CA LYS A 155 0.04 8.44 9.59
C LYS A 155 -0.45 8.94 8.25
N ILE A 156 -1.77 8.93 8.05
CA ILE A 156 -2.44 9.67 6.99
C ILE A 156 -2.99 10.95 7.63
N ILE A 157 -2.49 12.10 7.19
CA ILE A 157 -2.85 13.42 7.73
C ILE A 157 -3.96 13.99 6.85
N TYR A 158 -5.02 14.48 7.48
CA TYR A 158 -6.16 15.10 6.79
C TYR A 158 -6.52 16.43 7.43
N SER A 159 -7.13 17.28 6.61
CA SER A 159 -7.76 18.50 7.06
C SER A 159 -9.11 18.67 6.39
N GLY A 160 -9.94 19.52 6.97
CA GLY A 160 -11.24 19.81 6.41
C GLY A 160 -11.96 20.96 7.09
N SER A 161 -13.15 21.21 6.58
CA SER A 161 -14.09 22.14 7.17
C SER A 161 -15.50 21.56 7.15
N TYR A 162 -16.30 21.97 8.13
CA TYR A 162 -17.72 21.67 8.18
C TYR A 162 -18.50 22.93 8.55
N TYR A 163 -19.78 22.94 8.21
CA TYR A 163 -20.71 24.01 8.57
C TYR A 163 -21.74 23.47 9.59
N SER A 164 -21.79 24.08 10.78
CA SER A 164 -22.68 23.70 11.89
C SER A 164 -22.75 24.86 12.91
N THR A 165 -23.61 24.74 13.92
CA THR A 165 -23.66 25.63 15.09
C THR A 165 -22.51 25.41 16.09
N GLY A 166 -21.72 24.35 15.92
CA GLY A 166 -20.67 23.93 16.85
C GLY A 166 -21.20 23.16 18.07
N MET A 167 -22.47 23.32 18.47
CA MET A 167 -23.12 22.55 19.54
C MET A 167 -23.59 21.15 19.13
N ASP A 168 -23.65 20.85 17.83
CA ASP A 168 -24.06 19.53 17.34
C ASP A 168 -23.08 18.40 17.74
N HIS A 169 -21.90 18.74 18.28
CA HIS A 169 -20.89 17.79 18.79
C HIS A 169 -21.20 17.26 20.20
N GLY A 170 -22.31 17.70 20.81
CA GLY A 170 -22.83 17.10 22.04
C GLY A 170 -23.54 15.76 21.84
N ASN A 171 -23.76 15.34 20.59
CA ASN A 171 -24.33 14.04 20.24
C ASN A 171 -23.21 13.01 19.99
N SER A 172 -23.51 11.76 20.32
CA SER A 172 -22.64 10.58 20.26
C SER A 172 -22.33 10.07 18.84
N ASP A 173 -22.57 10.88 17.82
CA ASP A 173 -22.48 10.45 16.43
C ASP A 173 -21.03 10.45 15.94
N GLU A 174 -20.51 9.26 15.61
CA GLU A 174 -19.14 9.10 15.12
C GLU A 174 -19.09 9.44 13.62
N VAL A 175 -18.11 10.27 13.22
CA VAL A 175 -17.83 10.49 11.80
C VAL A 175 -16.93 9.37 11.30
N VAL A 176 -17.35 8.69 10.25
CA VAL A 176 -16.58 7.63 9.59
C VAL A 176 -16.31 8.03 8.15
N CYS A 177 -15.05 7.99 7.74
CA CYS A 177 -14.66 8.17 6.35
C CYS A 177 -14.41 6.82 5.70
N GLU A 178 -14.96 6.65 4.51
CA GLU A 178 -14.61 5.55 3.61
C GLU A 178 -13.40 5.97 2.78
N LEU A 179 -12.33 5.18 2.86
CA LEU A 179 -11.07 5.42 2.20
C LEU A 179 -10.76 4.31 1.19
N ASN A 180 -10.28 4.72 0.03
CA ASN A 180 -9.55 3.87 -0.90
C ASN A 180 -8.06 4.05 -0.63
N ILE A 181 -7.38 3.00 -0.18
CA ILE A 181 -5.96 3.03 0.19
C ILE A 181 -5.17 2.11 -0.75
N VAL A 182 -4.15 2.66 -1.41
CA VAL A 182 -3.14 1.85 -2.12
C VAL A 182 -1.95 1.69 -1.20
N GLY A 183 -1.70 0.48 -0.74
CA GLY A 183 -0.68 0.22 0.28
C GLY A 183 -0.16 -1.21 0.28
N ALA A 184 0.88 -1.43 1.07
CA ALA A 184 1.45 -2.74 1.32
C ALA A 184 1.16 -3.16 2.77
N LYS A 185 0.58 -4.35 2.96
CA LYS A 185 0.23 -4.87 4.30
C LYS A 185 1.50 -5.19 5.12
N ASN A 186 1.36 -5.16 6.43
CA ASN A 186 2.39 -5.65 7.35
C ASN A 186 2.66 -7.16 7.20
N HIS A 187 3.72 -7.62 7.88
CA HIS A 187 4.10 -9.03 8.01
C HIS A 187 4.34 -9.74 6.68
N GLN A 188 4.89 -9.02 5.70
CA GLN A 188 5.36 -9.65 4.47
C GLN A 188 6.67 -10.40 4.73
N PRO A 189 7.04 -11.38 3.90
CA PRO A 189 8.40 -11.88 3.87
C PRO A 189 9.41 -10.73 3.78
N PHE A 190 10.52 -10.82 4.51
CA PHE A 190 11.49 -9.71 4.63
C PHE A 190 11.99 -9.18 3.27
N TYR A 191 12.17 -10.04 2.27
CA TYR A 191 12.55 -9.59 0.92
C TYR A 191 11.48 -8.72 0.26
N PHE A 192 10.20 -8.94 0.54
CA PHE A 192 9.14 -8.04 0.08
C PHE A 192 9.12 -6.74 0.87
N GLU A 193 9.41 -6.75 2.17
CA GLU A 193 9.56 -5.51 2.94
C GLU A 193 10.68 -4.63 2.36
N LEU A 194 11.83 -5.24 2.01
CA LEU A 194 12.93 -4.56 1.33
C LEU A 194 12.53 -4.01 -0.05
N LEU A 195 11.74 -4.78 -0.82
CA LEU A 195 11.27 -4.37 -2.14
C LEU A 195 10.20 -3.27 -2.05
N ILE A 196 9.34 -3.28 -1.03
CA ILE A 196 8.37 -2.21 -0.75
C ILE A 196 9.11 -0.92 -0.39
N GLU A 197 10.13 -1.01 0.47
CA GLU A 197 10.97 0.15 0.83
C GLU A 197 11.73 0.68 -0.39
N ALA A 198 12.26 -0.20 -1.24
CA ALA A 198 12.89 0.21 -2.49
C ALA A 198 11.95 1.02 -3.40
N TYR A 199 10.66 0.65 -3.45
CA TYR A 199 9.65 1.39 -4.20
C TYR A 199 9.31 2.75 -3.55
N ALA A 200 9.20 2.80 -2.22
CA ALA A 200 9.00 4.06 -1.50
C ALA A 200 10.16 5.05 -1.77
N LEU A 201 11.40 4.58 -1.68
CA LEU A 201 12.59 5.37 -1.97
C LEU A 201 12.65 5.84 -3.43
N LEU A 202 12.14 5.05 -4.38
CA LEU A 202 12.03 5.46 -5.78
C LEU A 202 11.08 6.66 -5.92
N ASN A 203 9.92 6.63 -5.26
CA ASN A 203 8.93 7.71 -5.27
C ASN A 203 9.42 8.98 -4.53
N GLU A 204 10.33 8.81 -3.57
CA GLU A 204 11.01 9.91 -2.86
C GLU A 204 12.22 10.47 -3.61
N ASN A 205 12.52 9.97 -4.83
CA ASN A 205 13.69 10.30 -5.64
C ASN A 205 15.05 9.90 -5.01
N ASN A 206 15.05 8.98 -4.05
CA ASN A 206 16.26 8.41 -3.46
C ASN A 206 16.72 7.18 -4.26
N PHE A 207 17.14 7.41 -5.51
CA PHE A 207 17.42 6.37 -6.49
C PHE A 207 18.55 5.43 -6.08
N LYS A 208 19.62 5.98 -5.48
CA LYS A 208 20.77 5.19 -4.99
C LYS A 208 20.31 4.17 -3.95
N MET A 209 19.52 4.61 -2.96
CA MET A 209 19.02 3.71 -1.92
C MET A 209 17.97 2.75 -2.49
N SER A 210 17.13 3.19 -3.42
CA SER A 210 16.19 2.31 -4.13
C SER A 210 16.88 1.15 -4.85
N CYS A 211 17.97 1.42 -5.59
CA CYS A 211 18.80 0.39 -6.23
C CYS A 211 19.37 -0.59 -5.21
N PHE A 212 19.96 -0.07 -4.12
CA PHE A 212 20.55 -0.88 -3.07
C PHE A 212 19.52 -1.78 -2.39
N MET A 213 18.37 -1.23 -2.01
CA MET A 213 17.28 -1.96 -1.35
C MET A 213 16.65 -3.00 -2.27
N SER A 214 16.49 -2.69 -3.56
CA SER A 214 16.02 -3.66 -4.57
C SER A 214 16.98 -4.84 -4.64
N TYR A 215 18.28 -4.60 -4.74
CA TYR A 215 19.26 -5.69 -4.81
C TYR A 215 19.32 -6.48 -3.48
N ALA A 216 19.25 -5.80 -2.33
CA ALA A 216 19.17 -6.47 -1.04
C ALA A 216 17.93 -7.39 -0.93
N ALA A 217 16.80 -6.98 -1.51
CA ALA A 217 15.61 -7.82 -1.63
C ALA A 217 15.90 -9.09 -2.45
N LEU A 218 16.61 -8.99 -3.58
CA LEU A 218 17.03 -10.14 -4.37
C LEU A 218 17.91 -11.11 -3.58
N GLU A 219 18.89 -10.58 -2.83
CA GLU A 219 19.78 -11.41 -2.01
C GLU A 219 19.01 -12.12 -0.89
N SER A 220 18.12 -11.39 -0.21
CA SER A 220 17.24 -11.93 0.82
C SER A 220 16.34 -13.04 0.26
N TYR A 221 15.70 -12.79 -0.88
CA TYR A 221 14.84 -13.76 -1.56
C TYR A 221 15.60 -15.04 -1.92
N ILE A 222 16.76 -14.93 -2.58
CA ILE A 222 17.56 -16.09 -3.00
C ILE A 222 18.02 -16.89 -1.79
N ASN A 223 18.56 -16.23 -0.77
CA ASN A 223 19.00 -16.91 0.45
C ASN A 223 17.84 -17.61 1.15
N GLN A 224 16.65 -17.00 1.19
CA GLN A 224 15.45 -17.64 1.73
C GLN A 224 15.02 -18.85 0.90
N LYS A 225 15.05 -18.75 -0.44
CA LYS A 225 14.59 -19.81 -1.34
C LYS A 225 15.44 -21.08 -1.24
N ILE A 226 16.74 -20.93 -1.01
CA ILE A 226 17.69 -22.06 -0.94
C ILE A 226 18.16 -22.39 0.48
N TYR A 227 17.65 -21.69 1.51
CA TYR A 227 18.16 -21.76 2.89
C TYR A 227 19.68 -21.52 2.99
N GLY A 228 20.16 -20.53 2.23
CA GLY A 228 21.59 -20.27 1.99
C GLY A 228 22.21 -19.18 2.86
N GLN A 229 21.54 -18.71 3.91
CA GLN A 229 21.95 -17.56 4.73
C GLN A 229 23.37 -17.73 5.31
N ASP A 230 23.71 -18.93 5.80
CA ASP A 230 24.96 -19.21 6.51
C ASP A 230 26.04 -19.84 5.63
N THR A 231 25.95 -19.66 4.31
CA THR A 231 26.89 -20.27 3.36
C THR A 231 27.81 -19.23 2.73
N ASP A 232 29.12 -19.51 2.70
CA ASP A 232 30.17 -18.69 2.04
C ASP A 232 30.17 -18.82 0.50
N GLU A 233 29.09 -19.34 -0.07
CA GLU A 233 28.98 -19.54 -1.51
C GLU A 233 28.87 -18.21 -2.26
N ARG A 234 29.45 -18.15 -3.46
CA ARG A 234 29.32 -16.98 -4.33
C ARG A 234 27.86 -16.75 -4.67
N PHE A 235 27.44 -15.48 -4.70
CA PHE A 235 26.05 -15.13 -4.97
C PHE A 235 25.56 -15.63 -6.33
N SER A 236 26.41 -15.65 -7.36
CA SER A 236 26.09 -16.24 -8.68
C SER A 236 25.70 -17.71 -8.60
N ASP A 237 26.33 -18.47 -7.71
CA ASP A 237 26.06 -19.89 -7.53
C ASP A 237 24.74 -20.08 -6.77
N LYS A 238 24.49 -19.24 -5.76
CA LYS A 238 23.21 -19.17 -5.05
C LYS A 238 22.04 -18.81 -5.98
N PHE A 239 22.25 -17.84 -6.88
CA PHE A 239 21.29 -17.43 -7.89
C PHE A 239 20.90 -18.61 -8.79
N LYS A 240 21.89 -19.35 -9.31
CA LYS A 240 21.64 -20.54 -10.12
C LYS A 240 20.88 -21.62 -9.33
N LYS A 241 21.30 -21.91 -8.09
CA LYS A 241 20.61 -22.87 -7.22
C LYS A 241 19.16 -22.49 -6.95
N ALA A 242 18.85 -21.20 -6.78
CA ALA A 242 17.48 -20.74 -6.62
C ALA A 242 16.61 -21.07 -7.84
N TYR A 243 17.13 -20.89 -9.05
CA TYR A 243 16.44 -21.32 -10.27
C TYR A 243 16.30 -22.85 -10.37
N ASP A 244 17.31 -23.61 -9.94
CA ASP A 244 17.26 -25.08 -9.93
C ASP A 244 16.22 -25.66 -8.94
N THR A 245 15.68 -24.84 -8.01
CA THR A 245 14.53 -25.26 -7.18
C THR A 245 13.27 -25.50 -8.02
N VAL A 246 13.20 -24.94 -9.23
CA VAL A 246 12.16 -25.19 -10.21
C VAL A 246 12.73 -26.09 -11.32
N PRO A 247 12.18 -27.31 -11.52
CA PRO A 247 12.74 -28.26 -12.47
C PRO A 247 12.92 -27.70 -13.89
N GLY A 248 14.16 -27.72 -14.39
CA GLY A 248 14.51 -27.34 -15.76
C GLY A 248 14.66 -25.83 -16.03
N LEU A 249 14.37 -24.96 -15.04
CA LEU A 249 14.31 -23.51 -15.25
C LEU A 249 15.65 -22.88 -15.66
N THR A 250 16.78 -23.45 -15.21
CA THR A 250 18.13 -23.01 -15.58
C THR A 250 18.51 -23.25 -17.04
N THR A 251 17.74 -24.07 -17.78
CA THR A 251 17.96 -24.29 -19.22
C THR A 251 17.15 -23.36 -20.11
N HIS A 252 16.27 -22.56 -19.51
CA HIS A 252 15.30 -21.75 -20.23
C HIS A 252 15.79 -20.31 -20.49
N GLU A 253 15.09 -19.65 -21.41
CA GLU A 253 15.43 -18.30 -21.89
C GLU A 253 15.46 -17.29 -20.74
N THR A 254 14.47 -17.35 -19.83
CA THR A 254 14.35 -16.43 -18.70
C THR A 254 15.61 -16.44 -17.83
N PHE A 255 16.12 -17.62 -17.45
CA PHE A 255 17.34 -17.72 -16.65
C PHE A 255 18.54 -17.14 -17.40
N SER A 256 18.75 -17.56 -18.65
CA SER A 256 19.91 -17.13 -19.44
C SER A 256 19.96 -15.61 -19.58
N LYS A 257 18.79 -14.98 -19.77
CA LYS A 257 18.65 -13.52 -19.92
C LYS A 257 18.88 -12.78 -18.59
N LEU A 258 18.20 -13.17 -17.52
CA LEU A 258 18.34 -12.49 -16.23
C LEU A 258 19.73 -12.71 -15.62
N ASN A 259 20.28 -13.93 -15.73
CA ASN A 259 21.64 -14.22 -15.25
C ASN A 259 22.72 -13.39 -15.98
N SER A 260 22.52 -13.04 -17.25
CA SER A 260 23.48 -12.22 -18.00
C SER A 260 23.64 -10.79 -17.47
N GLN A 261 22.67 -10.31 -16.68
CA GLN A 261 22.67 -8.96 -16.08
C GLN A 261 23.12 -8.96 -14.62
N LEU A 262 23.23 -10.14 -14.00
CA LEU A 262 23.49 -10.29 -12.57
C LEU A 262 24.80 -9.60 -12.17
N SER A 263 25.86 -9.74 -12.98
CA SER A 263 27.15 -9.11 -12.71
C SER A 263 27.08 -7.59 -12.66
N ASP A 264 26.32 -7.00 -13.58
CA ASP A 264 26.24 -5.55 -13.75
C ASP A 264 25.47 -4.93 -12.57
N TYR A 265 24.35 -5.54 -12.18
CA TYR A 265 23.60 -5.13 -10.99
C TYR A 265 24.36 -5.41 -9.68
N THR A 266 25.15 -6.48 -9.61
CA THR A 266 26.06 -6.72 -8.47
C THR A 266 27.08 -5.59 -8.34
N LEU A 267 27.64 -5.12 -9.46
CA LEU A 267 28.59 -4.02 -9.48
C LEU A 267 27.94 -2.74 -8.94
N VAL A 268 26.76 -2.37 -9.45
CA VAL A 268 25.99 -1.21 -8.95
C VAL A 268 25.79 -1.29 -7.45
N ARG A 269 25.31 -2.43 -6.92
CA ARG A 269 25.12 -2.63 -5.48
C ARG A 269 26.42 -2.44 -4.70
N ASN A 270 27.52 -3.03 -5.16
CA ASN A 270 28.81 -2.96 -4.47
C ASN A 270 29.38 -1.54 -4.45
N THR A 271 29.23 -0.81 -5.56
CA THR A 271 29.66 0.58 -5.65
C THR A 271 28.92 1.44 -4.63
N ILE A 272 27.60 1.29 -4.51
CA ILE A 272 26.79 1.98 -3.50
C ILE A 272 27.24 1.59 -2.07
N ALA A 273 27.38 0.29 -1.81
CA ALA A 273 27.68 -0.25 -0.47
C ALA A 273 29.05 0.20 0.07
N HIS A 274 30.05 0.28 -0.80
CA HIS A 274 31.40 0.64 -0.41
C HIS A 274 31.65 2.14 -0.37
N GLY A 275 30.69 2.97 -0.80
CA GLY A 275 30.83 4.42 -0.86
C GLY A 275 32.09 4.84 -1.61
N ARG A 276 32.48 4.08 -2.65
CA ARG A 276 33.66 4.42 -3.44
C ARG A 276 33.36 5.70 -4.20
N ASP A 277 34.31 6.62 -4.25
CA ASP A 277 34.32 7.82 -5.11
C ASP A 277 34.43 7.45 -6.61
N ASP A 278 33.82 6.35 -7.06
CA ASP A 278 33.53 6.12 -8.48
C ASP A 278 32.32 6.99 -8.84
N ASP A 279 32.57 8.30 -8.88
CA ASP A 279 31.60 9.36 -9.18
C ASP A 279 30.85 9.03 -10.47
N GLU A 280 31.48 8.36 -11.43
CA GLU A 280 30.90 8.04 -12.74
C GLU A 280 29.76 7.01 -12.68
N ILE A 281 29.78 6.01 -11.79
CA ILE A 281 28.63 5.08 -11.66
C ILE A 281 27.60 5.66 -10.71
N ILE A 282 28.04 6.24 -9.60
CA ILE A 282 27.17 6.75 -8.55
C ILE A 282 26.35 7.95 -9.03
N ASP A 283 26.96 8.89 -9.76
CA ASP A 283 26.28 10.11 -10.22
C ASP A 283 25.37 9.87 -11.42
N ASN A 284 25.51 8.72 -12.09
CA ASN A 284 24.67 8.31 -13.21
C ASN A 284 23.49 7.42 -12.80
N ILE A 285 23.30 7.12 -11.49
CA ILE A 285 22.07 6.44 -11.04
C ILE A 285 20.91 7.44 -11.04
N ASP A 286 20.15 7.39 -12.13
CA ASP A 286 18.92 8.15 -12.33
C ASP A 286 17.66 7.30 -12.03
N VAL A 287 16.49 7.91 -12.26
CA VAL A 287 15.19 7.27 -12.09
C VAL A 287 15.05 6.00 -12.93
N ASP A 288 15.64 5.99 -14.13
CA ASP A 288 15.52 4.88 -15.07
C ASP A 288 16.35 3.69 -14.62
N SER A 289 17.58 3.95 -14.19
CA SER A 289 18.48 2.95 -13.61
C SER A 289 17.85 2.28 -12.38
N ALA A 290 17.22 3.08 -11.51
CA ALA A 290 16.52 2.56 -10.33
C ALA A 290 15.28 1.72 -10.70
N LYS A 291 14.48 2.19 -11.66
CA LYS A 291 13.35 1.40 -12.19
C LYS A 291 13.81 0.09 -12.81
N GLU A 292 14.90 0.10 -13.58
CA GLU A 292 15.44 -1.10 -14.21
C GLU A 292 15.89 -2.15 -13.20
N MET A 293 16.63 -1.74 -12.16
CA MET A 293 17.01 -2.63 -11.06
C MET A 293 15.78 -3.21 -10.36
N TYR A 294 14.80 -2.37 -10.05
CA TYR A 294 13.55 -2.79 -9.40
C TYR A 294 12.81 -3.85 -10.23
N ILE A 295 12.65 -3.59 -11.53
CA ILE A 295 11.97 -4.48 -12.48
C ILE A 295 12.76 -5.77 -12.66
N TYR A 296 14.09 -5.70 -12.73
CA TYR A 296 14.95 -6.87 -12.81
C TYR A 296 14.72 -7.81 -11.61
N VAL A 297 14.77 -7.28 -10.39
CA VAL A 297 14.55 -8.06 -9.17
C VAL A 297 13.15 -8.66 -9.14
N SER A 298 12.14 -7.85 -9.45
CA SER A 298 10.75 -8.29 -9.54
C SER A 298 10.56 -9.42 -10.57
N ALA A 299 11.21 -9.31 -11.73
CA ALA A 299 11.16 -10.33 -12.78
C ALA A 299 11.82 -11.64 -12.35
N VAL A 300 12.94 -11.59 -11.61
CA VAL A 300 13.59 -12.78 -11.06
C VAL A 300 12.65 -13.49 -10.07
N ILE A 301 12.04 -12.75 -9.14
CA ILE A 301 11.10 -13.30 -8.16
C ILE A 301 9.92 -13.95 -8.89
N LEU A 302 9.28 -13.23 -9.82
CA LEU A 302 8.16 -13.76 -10.60
C LEU A 302 8.53 -15.00 -11.40
N ALA A 303 9.71 -15.01 -12.02
CA ALA A 303 10.19 -16.13 -12.82
C ALA A 303 10.33 -17.41 -12.00
N ILE A 304 10.93 -17.32 -10.82
CA ILE A 304 11.14 -18.47 -9.94
C ILE A 304 9.81 -18.89 -9.29
N GLU A 305 9.02 -17.96 -8.75
CA GLU A 305 7.76 -18.31 -8.07
C GLU A 305 6.72 -18.95 -9.01
N ASN A 306 6.71 -18.57 -10.29
CA ASN A 306 5.74 -19.08 -11.26
C ASN A 306 6.34 -20.07 -12.27
N GLY A 307 7.65 -20.33 -12.22
CA GLY A 307 8.35 -21.20 -13.17
C GLY A 307 8.30 -20.71 -14.62
N PHE A 308 8.40 -19.40 -14.85
CA PHE A 308 8.30 -18.82 -16.19
C PHE A 308 9.53 -19.12 -17.06
N GLN A 309 9.32 -19.87 -18.14
CA GLN A 309 10.38 -20.32 -19.03
C GLN A 309 10.81 -19.24 -20.04
N LYS A 310 9.90 -18.33 -20.40
CA LYS A 310 10.18 -17.21 -21.32
C LYS A 310 9.90 -15.87 -20.64
N LEU A 311 10.66 -14.85 -21.00
CA LEU A 311 10.40 -13.48 -20.53
C LEU A 311 9.02 -12.96 -20.93
N ASN A 312 8.50 -13.40 -22.08
CA ASN A 312 7.17 -13.01 -22.52
C ASN A 312 6.07 -13.55 -21.59
N ASP A 313 6.32 -14.63 -20.84
CA ASP A 313 5.34 -15.17 -19.89
C ASP A 313 5.18 -14.20 -18.70
N ILE A 314 6.28 -13.60 -18.22
CA ILE A 314 6.28 -12.52 -17.22
C ILE A 314 5.47 -11.33 -17.73
N LYS A 315 5.74 -10.89 -18.97
CA LYS A 315 5.01 -9.78 -19.61
C LYS A 315 3.52 -10.05 -19.74
N LEU A 316 3.12 -11.28 -20.06
CA LEU A 316 1.71 -11.66 -20.13
C LEU A 316 1.05 -11.74 -18.74
N HIS A 317 1.81 -12.13 -17.73
CA HIS A 317 1.34 -12.19 -16.35
C HIS A 317 1.04 -10.80 -15.77
N ILE A 318 1.91 -9.83 -16.06
CA ILE A 318 1.83 -8.47 -15.49
C ILE A 318 0.78 -7.59 -16.18
N LYS A 319 0.42 -7.91 -17.43
CA LYS A 319 -0.59 -7.14 -18.16
C LYS A 319 -1.95 -7.14 -17.45
N PRO A 320 -2.70 -6.02 -17.49
CA PRO A 320 -4.03 -5.97 -16.94
C PRO A 320 -4.90 -7.02 -17.64
N LYS A 321 -5.45 -7.95 -16.86
CA LYS A 321 -6.39 -8.94 -17.39
C LYS A 321 -7.58 -8.17 -17.93
N LYS A 322 -7.84 -8.27 -19.24
CA LYS A 322 -9.08 -7.74 -19.83
C LYS A 322 -10.24 -8.31 -19.02
N LYS A 323 -11.05 -7.45 -18.39
CA LYS A 323 -12.32 -7.85 -17.78
C LYS A 323 -13.12 -8.59 -18.85
N LYS A 324 -13.45 -9.85 -18.58
CA LYS A 324 -14.33 -10.66 -19.42
C LYS A 324 -15.77 -10.25 -19.19
#